data_AF-A0A421JBK7-F1
#
_entry.id   AF-A0A421JBK7-F1
#
_cell.length_a   1.000
_cell.length_b   1.000
_cell.length_c   1.000
_cell.angle_alpha   90.00
_cell.angle_beta   90.00
_cell.angle_gamma   90.00
#
_symmetry.space_group_name_H-M   'P 1'
#
loop_
_entity.id
_entity.type
_entity.pdbx_description
1 polymer ?
#
loop_
_entity_poly.entity_id
_entity_poly.type
_entity_poly.pdbx_seq_one_letter_code
_entity_poly.pdbx_strand_id
1 'polypeptide(L)'
;MPPKRKTSGPKKGSPPSSSSHTIMQTEPKSDARGGSGTITEDDILSAVSPQEVVKLINTLTCTSQDQLFTKFRTKAEAQIEHDQLLIRDLTKQLDKAQQELINKQEEIELLEIKLQSAASTNTPVKQTSQQKYVSPIRRKTGQKLDDNDGLSADQLSRELESIGITLDILELLTGLRIINYEEDASSFYFDITQSSTSAVEDDDDNRLTVNYRLIIRKDTAHAADISYVPTFLDDIDAGNAAAKQRTRHLTNILPEYFCDNLMFPYNTLAQFYAKMGRALNKGVERK
;
A
#
# COMPACT_ATOMS: atom_id res chain seq x y z
N MET A 1 -51.98 10.84 -36.63
CA MET A 1 -50.81 11.31 -37.42
C MET A 1 -49.59 11.35 -36.47
N PRO A 2 -48.39 11.00 -36.95
CA PRO A 2 -47.69 9.74 -36.65
C PRO A 2 -46.29 9.95 -36.00
N PRO A 3 -45.33 8.96 -35.94
CA PRO A 3 -45.39 7.64 -35.29
C PRO A 3 -44.09 7.16 -34.55
N LYS A 4 -44.27 6.06 -33.78
CA LYS A 4 -43.42 4.87 -33.48
C LYS A 4 -41.90 4.84 -33.81
N ARG A 5 -41.12 4.23 -32.90
CA ARG A 5 -40.18 3.13 -33.29
C ARG A 5 -39.95 2.09 -32.16
N LYS A 6 -40.35 0.84 -32.45
CA LYS A 6 -39.86 -0.39 -31.81
C LYS A 6 -38.64 -0.86 -32.61
N THR A 7 -37.60 -1.37 -31.96
CA THR A 7 -36.57 -2.19 -32.61
C THR A 7 -36.34 -3.46 -31.82
N SER A 8 -36.60 -4.57 -32.51
CA SER A 8 -36.35 -5.96 -32.18
C SER A 8 -34.86 -6.27 -32.05
N GLY A 9 -34.48 -7.03 -31.02
CA GLY A 9 -33.17 -7.69 -30.96
C GLY A 9 -33.11 -8.95 -31.83
N PRO A 10 -31.92 -9.31 -32.33
CA PRO A 10 -31.65 -10.65 -32.83
C PRO A 10 -30.87 -11.49 -31.81
N LYS A 11 -31.31 -12.74 -31.66
CA LYS A 11 -30.57 -13.87 -31.11
C LYS A 11 -29.37 -14.22 -31.98
N LYS A 12 -28.25 -14.65 -31.38
CA LYS A 12 -27.47 -15.89 -31.66
C LYS A 12 -25.99 -15.69 -31.33
N GLY A 13 -25.39 -16.71 -30.70
CA GLY A 13 -23.97 -17.02 -30.88
C GLY A 13 -23.18 -17.24 -29.59
N SER A 14 -23.47 -18.34 -28.88
CA SER A 14 -22.54 -18.93 -27.92
C SER A 14 -21.27 -19.38 -28.64
N PRO A 15 -20.05 -19.15 -28.10
CA PRO A 15 -18.84 -19.74 -28.65
C PRO A 15 -18.80 -21.24 -28.31
N PRO A 16 -18.45 -22.13 -29.26
CA PRO A 16 -18.46 -23.56 -29.01
C PRO A 16 -17.23 -24.02 -28.23
N SER A 17 -17.52 -24.88 -27.26
CA SER A 17 -16.59 -25.83 -26.65
C SER A 17 -15.84 -26.62 -27.74
N SER A 18 -14.51 -26.56 -27.74
CA SER A 18 -13.68 -27.49 -28.52
C SER A 18 -13.31 -28.67 -27.64
N SER A 19 -14.06 -29.74 -27.85
CA SER A 19 -13.87 -31.05 -27.26
C SER A 19 -12.51 -31.64 -27.60
N SER A 20 -11.95 -32.28 -26.59
CA SER A 20 -10.82 -33.19 -26.64
C SER A 20 -10.97 -34.23 -27.76
N HIS A 21 -10.05 -34.21 -28.72
CA HIS A 21 -9.75 -35.40 -29.53
C HIS A 21 -8.29 -35.76 -29.33
N THR A 22 -8.09 -36.70 -28.42
CA THR A 22 -6.92 -37.57 -28.35
C THR A 22 -6.83 -38.34 -29.66
N ILE A 23 -5.80 -38.09 -30.47
CA ILE A 23 -5.36 -39.02 -31.49
C ILE A 23 -3.94 -39.43 -31.11
N MET A 24 -3.84 -40.62 -30.52
CA MET A 24 -2.61 -41.38 -30.46
C MET A 24 -2.29 -41.83 -31.89
N GLN A 25 -1.16 -41.40 -32.44
CA GLN A 25 -0.51 -42.12 -33.53
C GLN A 25 0.97 -42.28 -33.22
N THR A 26 1.27 -43.54 -32.93
CA THR A 26 2.53 -44.27 -33.00
C THR A 26 3.59 -43.70 -33.94
N GLU A 27 4.78 -43.50 -33.39
CA GLU A 27 6.04 -43.36 -34.14
C GLU A 27 6.32 -44.59 -35.01
N PRO A 28 7.06 -44.40 -36.12
CA PRO A 28 8.18 -45.25 -36.41
C PRO A 28 9.48 -44.45 -36.39
N LYS A 29 10.46 -44.99 -35.66
CA LYS A 29 11.88 -44.65 -35.74
C LYS A 29 12.36 -44.68 -37.20
N SER A 30 13.11 -43.67 -37.62
CA SER A 30 14.22 -43.88 -38.56
C SER A 30 15.31 -42.82 -38.38
N ASP A 31 16.51 -43.28 -38.66
CA ASP A 31 17.81 -42.75 -38.25
C ASP A 31 18.21 -41.39 -38.82
N ALA A 32 19.20 -40.83 -38.13
CA ALA A 32 19.90 -39.59 -38.42
C ALA A 32 20.40 -39.44 -39.87
N ARG A 33 20.24 -38.22 -40.41
CA ARG A 33 21.34 -37.41 -40.95
C ARG A 33 20.86 -35.98 -41.20
N GLY A 34 21.60 -35.03 -40.65
CA GLY A 34 21.33 -33.60 -40.78
C GLY A 34 21.39 -33.13 -42.24
N GLY A 35 20.48 -32.24 -42.57
CA GLY A 35 20.45 -31.50 -43.82
C GLY A 35 19.44 -30.38 -43.69
N SER A 36 19.89 -29.22 -43.21
CA SER A 36 19.17 -27.96 -43.38
C SER A 36 19.28 -27.56 -44.85
N GLY A 37 18.53 -28.25 -45.71
CA GLY A 37 18.53 -28.04 -47.16
C GLY A 37 17.28 -27.27 -47.56
N THR A 38 17.45 -26.04 -48.04
CA THR A 38 16.46 -25.35 -48.85
C THR A 38 16.16 -26.22 -50.07
N ILE A 39 14.95 -26.79 -50.14
CA ILE A 39 14.53 -27.64 -51.26
C ILE A 39 14.49 -26.78 -52.53
N THR A 40 15.23 -27.20 -53.55
CA THR A 40 15.35 -26.49 -54.83
C THR A 40 14.41 -27.06 -55.89
N GLU A 41 14.14 -26.32 -56.97
CA GLU A 41 13.22 -26.78 -58.05
C GLU A 41 13.66 -28.12 -58.66
N ASP A 42 14.97 -28.40 -58.69
CA ASP A 42 15.54 -29.66 -59.17
C ASP A 42 15.19 -30.87 -58.28
N ASP A 43 15.01 -30.65 -56.96
CA ASP A 43 14.60 -31.70 -56.01
C ASP A 43 13.12 -32.08 -56.18
N ILE A 44 12.30 -31.16 -56.70
CA ILE A 44 10.88 -31.39 -57.00
C ILE A 44 10.74 -32.16 -58.32
N LEU A 45 11.58 -31.83 -59.31
CA LEU A 45 11.56 -32.47 -60.64
C LEU A 45 12.15 -33.88 -60.63
N SER A 46 13.03 -34.20 -59.68
CA SER A 46 13.67 -35.50 -59.54
C SER A 46 12.91 -36.50 -58.68
N ALA A 47 11.81 -36.10 -58.01
CA ALA A 47 10.97 -37.00 -57.22
C ALA A 47 10.08 -37.86 -58.15
N VAL A 48 10.38 -39.17 -58.24
CA VAL A 48 9.69 -40.09 -59.16
C VAL A 48 8.65 -40.94 -58.42
N SER A 49 8.76 -41.06 -57.09
CA SER A 49 7.80 -41.80 -56.27
C SER A 49 6.80 -40.89 -55.55
N PRO A 50 5.50 -41.24 -55.49
CA PRO A 50 4.51 -40.55 -54.66
C PRO A 50 4.93 -40.43 -53.18
N GLN A 51 5.74 -41.38 -52.69
CA GLN A 51 6.25 -41.37 -51.30
C GLN A 51 7.37 -40.34 -51.10
N GLU A 52 8.14 -40.02 -52.13
CA GLU A 52 9.21 -39.01 -52.11
C GLU A 52 8.62 -37.60 -52.15
N VAL A 53 7.58 -37.39 -52.96
CA VAL A 53 6.82 -36.14 -53.01
C VAL A 53 6.16 -35.86 -51.65
N VAL A 54 5.57 -36.88 -51.00
CA VAL A 54 4.98 -36.73 -49.65
C VAL A 54 6.06 -36.41 -48.60
N LYS A 55 7.26 -36.98 -48.69
CA LYS A 55 8.39 -36.63 -47.81
C LYS A 55 8.85 -35.19 -48.03
N LEU A 56 8.92 -34.73 -49.28
CA LEU A 56 9.32 -33.37 -49.63
C LEU A 56 8.29 -32.34 -49.12
N ILE A 57 7.00 -32.64 -49.28
CA ILE A 57 5.90 -31.84 -48.73
C ILE A 57 5.98 -31.80 -47.21
N ASN A 58 6.12 -32.93 -46.52
CA ASN A 58 6.23 -32.95 -45.06
C ASN A 58 7.44 -32.15 -44.54
N THR A 59 8.54 -32.13 -45.30
CA THR A 59 9.75 -31.37 -44.96
C THR A 59 9.52 -29.86 -45.12
N LEU A 60 8.76 -29.44 -46.14
CA LEU A 60 8.39 -28.03 -46.39
C LEU A 60 7.30 -27.51 -45.45
N THR A 61 6.38 -28.38 -45.04
CA THR A 61 5.15 -27.95 -44.35
C THR A 61 5.24 -28.04 -42.82
N CYS A 62 6.19 -28.81 -42.26
CA CYS A 62 6.17 -29.16 -40.82
C CYS A 62 7.51 -29.04 -40.05
N THR A 63 8.50 -28.27 -40.52
CA THR A 63 9.83 -28.31 -39.87
C THR A 63 10.12 -27.10 -38.99
N SER A 64 10.14 -25.88 -39.51
CA SER A 64 10.58 -24.73 -38.70
C SER A 64 9.51 -24.23 -37.72
N GLN A 65 8.25 -24.13 -38.16
CA GLN A 65 7.16 -23.61 -37.32
C GLN A 65 6.80 -24.59 -36.20
N ASP A 66 6.78 -25.89 -36.51
CA ASP A 66 6.50 -26.94 -35.52
C ASP A 66 7.65 -27.09 -34.50
N GLN A 67 8.90 -26.92 -34.92
CA GLN A 67 10.04 -26.86 -33.99
C GLN A 67 9.96 -25.64 -33.07
N LEU A 68 9.56 -24.48 -33.58
CA LEU A 68 9.38 -23.28 -32.77
C LEU A 68 8.22 -23.44 -31.78
N PHE A 69 7.10 -24.00 -32.24
CA PHE A 69 5.94 -24.29 -31.39
C PHE A 69 6.27 -25.32 -30.31
N THR A 70 7.03 -26.37 -30.64
CA THR A 70 7.50 -27.38 -29.69
C THR A 70 8.40 -26.74 -28.63
N LYS A 71 9.39 -25.92 -29.04
CA LYS A 71 10.26 -25.20 -28.09
C LYS A 71 9.48 -24.25 -27.19
N PHE A 72 8.52 -23.51 -27.74
CA PHE A 72 7.65 -22.64 -26.97
C PHE A 72 6.84 -23.45 -25.94
N ARG A 73 6.24 -24.55 -26.38
CA ARG A 73 5.47 -25.45 -25.51
C ARG A 73 6.32 -26.02 -24.38
N THR A 74 7.49 -26.57 -24.67
CA THR A 74 8.39 -27.10 -23.64
C THR A 74 8.83 -26.01 -22.66
N LYS A 75 9.13 -24.80 -23.15
CA LYS A 75 9.49 -23.68 -22.27
C LYS A 75 8.32 -23.22 -21.40
N ALA A 76 7.11 -23.17 -21.96
CA ALA A 76 5.90 -22.83 -21.22
C ALA A 76 5.58 -23.89 -20.16
N GLU A 77 5.70 -25.17 -20.50
CA GLU A 77 5.51 -26.29 -19.56
C GLU A 77 6.54 -26.23 -18.42
N ALA A 78 7.82 -26.00 -18.72
CA ALA A 78 8.87 -25.86 -17.70
C ALA A 78 8.64 -24.62 -16.80
N GLN A 79 8.16 -23.51 -17.36
CA GLN A 79 7.82 -22.32 -16.58
C GLN A 79 6.65 -22.59 -15.64
N ILE A 80 5.59 -23.23 -16.14
CA ILE A 80 4.43 -23.61 -15.33
C ILE A 80 4.85 -24.55 -14.19
N GLU A 81 5.70 -25.53 -14.47
CA GLU A 81 6.21 -26.44 -13.43
C GLU A 81 7.02 -25.71 -12.37
N HIS A 82 7.91 -24.79 -12.79
CA HIS A 82 8.68 -23.96 -11.88
C HIS A 82 7.78 -23.09 -10.99
N ASP A 83 6.80 -22.41 -11.58
CA ASP A 83 5.86 -21.55 -10.87
C ASP A 83 5.00 -22.37 -9.90
N GLN A 84 4.57 -23.59 -10.29
CA GLN A 84 3.84 -24.50 -9.42
C GLN A 84 4.67 -24.93 -8.20
N LEU A 85 5.96 -25.24 -8.39
CA LEU A 85 6.87 -25.57 -7.30
C LEU A 85 7.07 -24.38 -6.35
N LEU A 86 7.24 -23.18 -6.90
CA LEU A 86 7.39 -21.95 -6.12
C LEU A 86 6.12 -21.65 -5.30
N ILE A 87 4.95 -21.71 -5.93
CA ILE A 87 3.66 -21.53 -5.25
C ILE A 87 3.54 -22.54 -4.12
N ARG A 88 3.90 -23.81 -4.34
CA ARG A 88 3.84 -24.86 -3.32
C ARG A 88 4.79 -24.61 -2.16
N ASP A 89 5.98 -24.07 -2.42
CA ASP A 89 6.92 -23.75 -1.36
C ASP A 89 6.45 -22.54 -0.54
N LEU A 90 5.97 -21.48 -1.22
CA LEU A 90 5.42 -20.29 -0.57
C LEU A 90 4.17 -20.61 0.27
N THR A 91 3.27 -21.47 -0.21
CA THR A 91 2.11 -21.90 0.59
C THR A 91 2.54 -22.68 1.83
N LYS A 92 3.53 -23.56 1.70
CA LYS A 92 4.08 -24.29 2.85
C LYS A 92 4.76 -23.35 3.87
N GLN A 93 5.46 -22.32 3.42
CA GLN A 93 6.06 -21.31 4.30
C GLN A 93 4.98 -20.50 5.02
N LEU A 94 3.91 -20.12 4.31
CA LEU A 94 2.77 -19.40 4.88
C LEU A 94 2.07 -20.24 5.95
N ASP A 95 1.79 -21.52 5.67
CA ASP A 95 1.20 -22.44 6.64
C ASP A 95 2.05 -22.57 7.91
N LYS A 96 3.38 -22.65 7.75
CA LYS A 96 4.31 -22.72 8.88
C LYS A 96 4.28 -21.44 9.73
N ALA A 97 4.33 -20.27 9.09
CA ALA A 97 4.28 -18.98 9.78
C ALA A 97 2.93 -18.79 10.50
N GLN A 98 1.83 -19.23 9.87
CA GLN A 98 0.50 -19.18 10.47
C GLN A 98 0.39 -20.09 11.70
N GLN A 99 0.97 -21.29 11.65
CA GLN A 99 1.01 -22.18 12.82
C GLN A 99 1.84 -21.58 13.96
N GLU A 100 2.96 -20.92 13.66
CA GLU A 100 3.76 -20.24 14.67
C GLU A 100 2.98 -19.09 15.35
N LEU A 101 2.22 -18.30 14.57
CA LEU A 101 1.34 -17.27 15.11
C LEU A 101 0.26 -17.85 16.04
N ILE A 102 -0.36 -18.98 15.66
CA ILE A 102 -1.35 -19.65 16.50
C ILE A 102 -0.71 -20.08 17.83
N ASN A 103 0.46 -20.71 17.77
CA ASN A 103 1.15 -21.17 18.98
C ASN A 103 1.53 -20.00 19.90
N LYS A 104 2.01 -18.87 19.35
CA LYS A 104 2.32 -17.67 20.13
C LYS A 104 1.08 -17.02 20.73
N GLN A 105 -0.05 -17.06 20.03
CA GLN A 105 -1.30 -16.53 20.55
C GLN A 105 -1.83 -17.36 21.73
N GLU A 106 -1.73 -18.69 21.64
CA GLU A 106 -2.08 -19.60 22.74
C GLU A 106 -1.14 -19.40 23.95
N GLU A 107 0.15 -19.17 23.71
CA GLU A 107 1.12 -18.86 24.77
C GLU A 107 0.80 -17.54 25.48
N ILE A 108 0.45 -16.49 24.73
CA ILE A 108 0.02 -15.19 25.30
C ILE A 108 -1.22 -15.36 26.16
N GLU A 109 -2.24 -16.08 25.67
CA GLU A 109 -3.48 -16.32 26.42
C GLU A 109 -3.20 -17.06 27.74
N LEU A 110 -2.29 -18.05 27.71
CA LEU A 110 -1.91 -18.81 28.90
C LEU A 110 -1.12 -17.94 29.90
N LEU A 111 -0.26 -17.04 29.41
CA LEU A 111 0.47 -16.07 30.24
C LEU A 111 -0.48 -15.00 30.83
N GLU A 112 -1.48 -14.53 30.11
CA GLU A 112 -2.51 -13.61 30.60
C GLU A 112 -3.34 -14.23 31.73
N ILE A 113 -3.76 -15.49 31.58
CA ILE A 113 -4.47 -16.24 32.65
C ILE A 113 -3.57 -16.41 33.88
N LYS A 114 -2.29 -16.70 33.69
CA LYS A 114 -1.31 -16.81 34.78
C LYS A 114 -1.08 -15.46 35.48
N LEU A 115 -1.08 -14.36 34.73
CA LEU A 115 -0.97 -13.00 35.28
C LEU A 115 -2.22 -12.62 36.09
N GLN A 116 -3.42 -12.92 35.59
CA GLN A 116 -4.68 -12.66 36.28
C GLN A 116 -4.84 -13.49 37.56
N SER A 117 -4.39 -14.75 37.55
CA SER A 117 -4.41 -15.60 38.76
C SER A 117 -3.37 -15.18 39.80
N ALA A 118 -2.21 -14.66 39.37
CA ALA A 118 -1.20 -14.07 40.26
C ALA A 118 -1.60 -12.69 40.82
N ALA A 119 -2.48 -11.94 40.15
CA ALA A 119 -2.91 -10.59 40.54
C ALA A 119 -4.08 -10.56 41.57
N SER A 120 -4.20 -11.57 42.42
CA SER A 120 -5.23 -11.64 43.47
C SER A 120 -5.00 -10.68 44.66
N THR A 121 -4.23 -9.60 44.49
CA THR A 121 -4.13 -8.52 45.49
C THR A 121 -3.95 -7.15 44.82
N ASN A 122 -5.03 -6.34 44.88
CA ASN A 122 -5.00 -4.87 45.05
C ASN A 122 -4.56 -3.94 43.90
N THR A 123 -5.06 -4.09 42.66
CA THR A 123 -5.20 -2.92 41.76
C THR A 123 -6.39 -3.04 40.80
N PRO A 124 -7.16 -1.96 40.54
CA PRO A 124 -8.29 -1.98 39.62
C PRO A 124 -7.78 -2.05 38.17
N VAL A 125 -7.92 -3.23 37.55
CA VAL A 125 -7.57 -3.43 36.14
C VAL A 125 -8.67 -2.80 35.27
N LYS A 126 -8.24 -1.84 34.45
CA LYS A 126 -9.03 -1.16 33.43
C LYS A 126 -9.63 -2.21 32.48
N GLN A 127 -10.96 -2.34 32.49
CA GLN A 127 -11.70 -3.15 31.52
C GLN A 127 -11.53 -2.55 30.13
N THR A 128 -10.51 -2.99 29.39
CA THR A 128 -10.47 -2.79 27.94
C THR A 128 -11.47 -3.75 27.33
N SER A 129 -12.57 -3.18 26.81
CA SER A 129 -13.45 -3.85 25.86
C SER A 129 -12.61 -4.48 24.76
N GLN A 130 -12.53 -5.81 24.78
CA GLN A 130 -11.84 -6.58 23.76
C GLN A 130 -12.58 -6.40 22.43
N GLN A 131 -12.20 -5.40 21.64
CA GLN A 131 -12.43 -5.47 20.21
C GLN A 131 -11.51 -6.56 19.69
N LYS A 132 -12.09 -7.75 19.49
CA LYS A 132 -11.44 -8.88 18.86
C LYS A 132 -11.10 -8.48 17.43
N TYR A 133 -9.87 -8.03 17.21
CA TYR A 133 -9.33 -7.82 15.88
C TYR A 133 -9.36 -9.15 15.14
N VAL A 134 -10.25 -9.27 14.16
CA VAL A 134 -10.28 -10.42 13.24
C VAL A 134 -9.53 -9.98 11.99
N SER A 135 -8.34 -10.53 11.78
CA SER A 135 -7.57 -10.32 10.56
C SER A 135 -8.42 -10.72 9.33
N PRO A 136 -8.51 -9.88 8.28
CA PRO A 136 -9.26 -10.19 7.05
C PRO A 136 -8.84 -11.51 6.37
N ILE A 137 -7.64 -12.01 6.66
CA ILE A 137 -7.06 -13.23 6.10
C ILE A 137 -7.51 -14.50 6.85
N ARG A 138 -8.38 -14.38 7.86
CA ARG A 138 -8.91 -15.57 8.54
C ARG A 138 -9.96 -16.24 7.65
N ARG A 139 -9.48 -17.05 6.69
CA ARG A 139 -10.30 -18.01 5.94
C ARG A 139 -11.01 -18.90 6.96
N LYS A 140 -12.27 -18.57 7.28
CA LYS A 140 -13.18 -19.55 7.84
C LYS A 140 -13.38 -20.59 6.73
N THR A 141 -12.86 -21.78 6.97
CA THR A 141 -13.13 -22.98 6.20
C THR A 141 -14.65 -23.12 6.04
N GLY A 142 -15.20 -22.66 4.92
CA GLY A 142 -16.64 -22.74 4.65
C GLY A 142 -17.29 -21.62 3.83
N GLN A 143 -16.66 -20.45 3.65
CA GLN A 143 -17.21 -19.43 2.73
C GLN A 143 -16.71 -19.68 1.31
N LYS A 144 -17.63 -20.04 0.41
CA LYS A 144 -17.42 -20.00 -1.03
C LYS A 144 -16.97 -18.58 -1.38
N LEU A 145 -15.74 -18.44 -1.86
CA LEU A 145 -15.22 -17.23 -2.46
C LEU A 145 -16.07 -16.92 -3.69
N ASP A 146 -16.83 -15.82 -3.64
CA ASP A 146 -17.17 -15.11 -4.87
C ASP A 146 -15.89 -14.44 -5.38
N ASP A 147 -15.60 -14.58 -6.67
CA ASP A 147 -14.37 -14.14 -7.37
C ASP A 147 -14.20 -12.59 -7.44
N ASN A 148 -14.63 -11.85 -6.42
CA ASN A 148 -14.60 -10.38 -6.36
C ASN A 148 -13.96 -9.81 -5.07
N ASP A 149 -13.18 -10.60 -4.34
CA ASP A 149 -12.43 -10.12 -3.17
C ASP A 149 -11.06 -9.56 -3.60
N GLY A 150 -11.09 -8.58 -4.50
CA GLY A 150 -10.02 -7.60 -4.57
C GLY A 150 -10.16 -6.70 -3.36
N LEU A 151 -9.08 -6.51 -2.59
CA LEU A 151 -8.98 -5.44 -1.59
C LEU A 151 -9.36 -4.12 -2.28
N SER A 152 -10.62 -3.74 -2.13
CA SER A 152 -11.27 -2.80 -3.03
C SER A 152 -10.61 -1.44 -2.86
N ALA A 153 -10.17 -0.81 -3.95
CA ALA A 153 -9.67 0.56 -3.93
C ALA A 153 -10.62 1.53 -3.20
N ASP A 154 -11.91 1.19 -3.13
CA ASP A 154 -12.91 1.92 -2.36
C ASP A 154 -12.67 1.87 -0.84
N GLN A 155 -12.10 0.79 -0.31
CA GLN A 155 -11.77 0.69 1.11
C GLN A 155 -10.60 1.59 1.49
N LEU A 156 -9.53 1.59 0.69
CA LEU A 156 -8.40 2.52 0.87
C LEU A 156 -8.85 3.98 0.72
N SER A 157 -9.71 4.26 -0.26
CA SER A 157 -10.26 5.61 -0.47
C SER A 157 -11.09 6.08 0.72
N ARG A 158 -11.93 5.20 1.28
CA ARG A 158 -12.70 5.49 2.52
C ARG A 158 -11.79 5.72 3.73
N GLU A 159 -10.71 4.96 3.86
CA GLU A 159 -9.76 5.14 4.96
C GLU A 159 -9.00 6.47 4.84
N LEU A 160 -8.55 6.85 3.64
CA LEU A 160 -7.92 8.14 3.39
C LEU A 160 -8.88 9.31 3.62
N GLU A 161 -10.14 9.18 3.20
CA GLU A 161 -11.19 10.15 3.50
C GLU A 161 -11.42 10.28 5.01
N SER A 162 -11.51 9.15 5.73
CA SER A 162 -11.64 9.14 7.18
C SER A 162 -10.44 9.81 7.86
N ILE A 163 -9.22 9.56 7.39
CA ILE A 163 -8.01 10.20 7.92
C ILE A 163 -8.08 11.72 7.68
N GLY A 164 -8.43 12.15 6.47
CA GLY A 164 -8.62 13.56 6.14
C GLY A 164 -9.61 14.26 7.08
N ILE A 165 -10.79 13.66 7.26
CA ILE A 165 -11.81 14.18 8.18
C ILE A 165 -11.29 14.26 9.62
N THR A 166 -10.56 13.23 10.09
CA THR A 166 -10.00 13.27 11.45
C THR A 166 -8.95 14.36 11.62
N LEU A 167 -8.12 14.61 10.62
CA LEU A 167 -7.11 15.68 10.65
C LEU A 167 -7.76 17.06 10.61
N ASP A 168 -8.82 17.24 9.80
CA ASP A 168 -9.58 18.48 9.76
C ASP A 168 -10.25 18.75 11.11
N ILE A 169 -10.90 17.74 11.72
CA ILE A 169 -11.49 17.86 13.06
C ILE A 169 -10.43 18.23 14.09
N LEU A 170 -9.23 17.64 14.03
CA LEU A 170 -8.13 17.99 14.92
C LEU A 170 -7.70 19.44 14.73
N GLU A 171 -7.59 19.91 13.49
CA GLU A 171 -7.26 21.31 13.18
C GLU A 171 -8.32 22.26 13.75
N LEU A 172 -9.60 21.98 13.52
CA LEU A 172 -10.72 22.79 14.01
C LEU A 172 -10.76 22.86 15.54
N LEU A 173 -10.54 21.75 16.23
CA LEU A 173 -10.63 21.69 17.70
C LEU A 173 -9.40 22.25 18.42
N THR A 174 -8.21 22.10 17.84
CA THR A 174 -6.95 22.40 18.53
C THR A 174 -6.15 23.54 17.90
N GLY A 175 -6.49 23.93 16.67
CA GLY A 175 -5.71 24.85 15.85
C GLY A 175 -4.40 24.24 15.34
N LEU A 176 -4.15 22.95 15.53
CA LEU A 176 -2.93 22.27 15.11
C LEU A 176 -3.13 21.54 13.78
N ARG A 177 -2.20 21.74 12.86
CA ARG A 177 -2.12 21.01 11.60
C ARG A 177 -0.72 20.47 11.39
N ILE A 178 -0.62 19.18 11.12
CA ILE A 178 0.63 18.56 10.66
C ILE A 178 0.68 18.75 9.14
N ILE A 179 1.67 19.50 8.67
CA ILE A 179 1.86 19.82 7.25
C ILE A 179 2.59 18.67 6.55
N ASN A 180 3.63 18.17 7.20
CA ASN A 180 4.52 17.16 6.64
C ASN A 180 5.02 16.23 7.75
N TYR A 181 5.30 14.99 7.35
CA TYR A 181 5.87 13.96 8.20
C TYR A 181 7.03 13.32 7.43
N GLU A 182 8.22 13.37 8.02
CA GLU A 182 9.42 12.73 7.48
C GLU A 182 10.02 11.82 8.54
N GLU A 183 10.55 10.69 8.11
CA GLU A 183 11.12 9.68 8.98
C GLU A 183 12.51 9.27 8.49
N ASP A 184 13.51 9.51 9.34
CA ASP A 184 14.88 9.06 9.13
C ASP A 184 15.17 7.80 9.96
N ALA A 185 16.33 7.19 9.74
CA ALA A 185 16.78 6.04 10.52
C ALA A 185 16.82 6.32 12.04
N SER A 186 17.09 7.56 12.45
CA SER A 186 17.27 7.94 13.86
C SER A 186 16.12 8.73 14.47
N SER A 187 15.30 9.41 13.66
CA SER A 187 14.39 10.45 14.15
C SER A 187 13.12 10.57 13.31
N PHE A 188 12.05 11.07 13.93
CA PHE A 188 10.83 11.52 13.29
C PHE A 188 10.80 13.04 13.22
N TYR A 189 10.40 13.60 12.09
CA TYR A 189 10.29 15.04 11.85
C TYR A 189 8.83 15.38 11.53
N PHE A 190 8.29 16.34 12.28
CA PHE A 190 6.92 16.82 12.10
C PHE A 190 6.96 18.31 11.82
N ASP A 191 6.50 18.72 10.64
CA ASP A 191 6.26 20.13 10.34
C ASP A 191 4.85 20.48 10.77
N ILE A 192 4.73 21.46 11.67
CA ILE A 192 3.47 21.80 12.33
C ILE A 192 3.17 23.27 12.10
N THR A 193 1.93 23.55 11.70
CA THR A 193 1.32 24.87 11.80
C THR A 193 0.37 24.87 12.99
N GLN A 194 0.56 25.81 13.91
CA GLN A 194 -0.38 26.07 14.99
C GLN A 194 -1.00 27.45 14.81
N SER A 195 -2.32 27.48 14.82
CA SER A 195 -3.12 28.67 14.59
C SER A 195 -3.90 29.05 15.83
N SER A 196 -4.22 30.34 15.98
CA SER A 196 -5.20 30.80 16.94
C SER A 196 -6.57 30.18 16.66
N THR A 197 -7.25 29.74 17.71
CA THR A 197 -8.62 29.18 17.65
C THR A 197 -9.69 30.20 18.02
N SER A 198 -9.29 31.39 18.49
CA SER A 198 -10.20 32.48 18.90
C SER A 198 -10.51 33.48 17.77
N ALA A 199 -10.21 33.15 16.51
CA ALA A 199 -10.54 34.03 15.39
C ALA A 199 -12.07 34.10 15.21
N VAL A 200 -12.61 35.31 15.10
CA VAL A 200 -14.02 35.56 14.77
C VAL A 200 -14.22 35.19 13.30
N GLU A 201 -15.32 34.50 12.99
CA GLU A 201 -15.52 33.62 11.82
C GLU A 201 -15.38 34.21 10.40
N ASP A 202 -14.95 35.46 10.22
CA ASP A 202 -14.98 36.14 8.91
C ASP A 202 -13.67 36.86 8.52
N ASP A 203 -12.56 36.69 9.24
CA ASP A 203 -11.29 37.38 8.93
C ASP A 203 -10.08 36.43 8.89
N ASP A 204 -9.97 35.68 7.78
CA ASP A 204 -8.83 34.79 7.50
C ASP A 204 -7.48 35.53 7.56
N ASP A 205 -7.47 36.83 7.24
CA ASP A 205 -6.28 37.68 7.32
C ASP A 205 -5.82 37.93 8.77
N ASN A 206 -6.67 37.68 9.76
CA ASN A 206 -6.39 37.94 11.17
C ASN A 206 -6.08 36.67 11.99
N ARG A 207 -6.14 35.47 11.38
CA ARG A 207 -5.74 34.22 12.04
C ARG A 207 -4.23 34.20 12.23
N LEU A 208 -3.78 34.23 13.49
CA LEU A 208 -2.36 34.21 13.82
C LEU A 208 -1.84 32.78 13.77
N THR A 209 -0.83 32.53 12.94
CA THR A 209 -0.26 31.19 12.72
C THR A 209 1.23 31.17 13.02
N VAL A 210 1.71 30.05 13.58
CA VAL A 210 3.14 29.78 13.85
C VAL A 210 3.51 28.47 13.20
N ASN A 211 4.62 28.48 12.47
CA ASN A 211 5.22 27.30 11.86
C ASN A 211 6.44 26.87 12.66
N TYR A 212 6.53 25.57 12.96
CA TYR A 212 7.67 24.99 13.63
C TYR A 212 7.83 23.52 13.31
N ARG A 213 9.01 22.98 13.61
CA ARG A 213 9.33 21.57 13.45
C ARG A 213 9.57 20.92 14.79
N LEU A 214 8.96 19.75 15.00
CA LEU A 214 9.26 18.87 16.14
C LEU A 214 10.08 17.67 15.67
N ILE A 215 11.15 17.37 16.38
CA ILE A 215 12.03 16.23 16.10
C ILE A 215 12.01 15.30 17.30
N ILE A 216 11.63 14.04 17.07
CA ILE A 216 11.56 13.01 18.11
C ILE A 216 12.56 11.91 17.77
N ARG A 217 13.51 11.66 18.67
CA ARG A 217 14.50 10.59 18.48
C ARG A 217 13.86 9.22 18.71
N LYS A 218 14.28 8.23 17.91
CA LYS A 218 13.82 6.84 18.01
C LYS A 218 14.49 6.07 19.15
N ASP A 219 15.57 6.61 19.73
CA ASP A 219 16.26 5.97 20.85
C ASP A 219 15.37 5.99 22.10
N THR A 220 14.95 4.80 22.52
CA THR A 220 14.04 4.57 23.64
C THR A 220 14.76 4.38 24.98
N ALA A 221 16.10 4.43 25.00
CA ALA A 221 16.88 4.24 26.22
C ALA A 221 16.68 5.37 27.25
N HIS A 222 16.25 6.54 26.80
CA HIS A 222 15.93 7.69 27.64
C HIS A 222 14.50 8.16 27.34
N ALA A 223 13.86 8.82 28.31
CA ALA A 223 12.56 9.44 28.09
C ALA A 223 12.61 10.24 26.78
N ALA A 224 11.65 10.00 25.87
CA ALA A 224 11.71 10.59 24.53
C ALA A 224 11.80 12.11 24.63
N ASP A 225 12.96 12.67 24.30
CA ASP A 225 13.17 14.10 24.25
C ASP A 225 12.73 14.62 22.90
N ILE A 226 12.04 15.76 22.91
CA ILE A 226 11.51 16.44 21.74
C ILE A 226 12.37 17.69 21.50
N SER A 227 12.88 17.81 20.27
CA SER A 227 13.49 19.06 19.79
C SER A 227 12.42 19.91 19.12
N TYR A 228 12.31 21.16 19.53
CA TYR A 228 11.52 22.19 18.87
C TYR A 228 12.43 23.13 18.09
N VAL A 229 12.04 23.41 16.84
CA VAL A 229 12.74 24.34 15.95
C VAL A 229 11.71 25.34 15.36
N PRO A 230 11.82 26.64 15.65
CA PRO A 230 10.90 27.66 15.15
C PRO A 230 11.20 28.02 13.68
N THR A 231 10.50 27.42 12.73
CA THR A 231 10.71 27.66 11.29
C THR A 231 10.09 28.96 10.78
N PHE A 232 9.16 29.56 11.54
CA PHE A 232 8.57 30.87 11.20
C PHE A 232 9.56 32.06 11.24
N LEU A 233 10.77 31.83 11.77
CA LEU A 233 11.85 32.83 11.77
C LEU A 233 12.57 32.90 10.42
N ASP A 234 12.57 31.82 9.64
CA ASP A 234 13.21 31.76 8.32
C ASP A 234 12.56 32.78 7.34
N ASP A 235 11.29 33.09 7.57
CA ASP A 235 10.50 34.06 6.79
C ASP A 235 10.99 35.51 6.92
N ILE A 236 11.81 35.85 7.93
CA ILE A 236 12.36 37.20 8.13
C ILE A 236 13.34 37.57 7.01
N ASP A 237 14.12 36.58 6.57
CA ASP A 237 15.20 36.75 5.60
C ASP A 237 14.73 36.54 4.16
N ALA A 238 13.54 35.98 3.98
CA ALA A 238 12.94 35.65 2.68
C ALA A 238 12.43 36.87 1.85
N GLY A 239 12.63 38.10 2.33
CA GLY A 239 12.31 39.33 1.58
C GLY A 239 10.82 39.67 1.44
N ASN A 240 9.91 38.88 2.01
CA ASN A 240 8.47 39.15 2.00
C ASN A 240 8.08 40.10 3.15
N ALA A 241 7.69 41.33 2.82
CA ALA A 241 7.33 42.35 3.80
C ALA A 241 6.18 41.94 4.73
N ALA A 242 5.17 41.23 4.20
CA ALA A 242 4.03 40.76 4.98
C ALA A 242 4.45 39.63 5.95
N ALA A 243 5.28 38.70 5.49
CA ALA A 243 5.81 37.63 6.34
C ALA A 243 6.69 38.20 7.46
N LYS A 244 7.56 39.16 7.14
CA LYS A 244 8.39 39.87 8.12
C LYS A 244 7.58 40.61 9.18
N GLN A 245 6.47 41.25 8.78
CA GLN A 245 5.55 41.89 9.72
C GLN A 245 4.87 40.88 10.63
N ARG A 246 4.43 39.75 10.07
CA ARG A 246 3.83 38.65 10.85
C ARG A 246 4.81 38.07 11.85
N THR A 247 6.05 37.79 11.45
CA THR A 247 7.07 37.27 12.36
C THR A 247 7.40 38.25 13.48
N ARG A 248 7.51 39.56 13.18
CA ARG A 248 7.67 40.59 14.23
C ARG A 248 6.51 40.65 15.21
N HIS A 249 5.29 40.45 14.72
CA HIS A 249 4.11 40.38 15.59
C HIS A 249 4.17 39.14 16.48
N LEU A 250 4.53 37.98 15.93
CA LEU A 250 4.72 36.74 16.68
C LEU A 250 5.78 36.86 17.77
N THR A 251 6.95 37.44 17.46
CA THR A 251 8.03 37.64 18.44
C THR A 251 7.62 38.54 19.62
N ASN A 252 6.62 39.41 19.43
CA ASN A 252 6.12 40.28 20.50
C ASN A 252 5.09 39.59 21.40
N ILE A 253 4.40 38.56 20.89
CA ILE A 253 3.32 37.87 21.61
C ILE A 253 3.82 36.58 22.25
N LEU A 254 4.70 35.87 21.55
CA LEU A 254 5.30 34.64 22.03
C LEU A 254 6.35 34.96 23.09
N PRO A 255 6.43 34.15 24.16
CA PRO A 255 7.57 34.17 25.05
C PRO A 255 8.90 33.97 24.30
N GLU A 256 9.95 34.66 24.73
CA GLU A 256 11.27 34.68 24.08
C GLU A 256 11.83 33.28 23.79
N TYR A 257 11.65 32.34 24.72
CA TYR A 257 12.12 30.97 24.55
C TYR A 257 11.47 30.21 23.37
N PHE A 258 10.29 30.60 22.89
CA PHE A 258 9.71 30.01 21.67
C PHE A 258 10.37 30.53 20.38
N CYS A 259 11.22 31.54 20.48
CA CYS A 259 12.03 32.00 19.36
C CYS A 259 13.38 31.27 19.29
N ASP A 260 13.68 30.40 20.26
CA ASP A 260 14.89 29.60 20.31
C ASP A 260 14.60 28.11 20.07
N ASN A 261 15.65 27.36 19.74
CA ASN A 261 15.58 25.90 19.70
C ASN A 261 15.47 25.35 21.12
N LEU A 262 14.43 24.56 21.38
CA LEU A 262 14.18 23.99 22.70
C LEU A 262 14.30 22.47 22.66
N MET A 263 14.81 21.90 23.76
CA MET A 263 14.75 20.47 24.02
C MET A 263 13.94 20.26 25.29
N PHE A 264 12.90 19.43 25.23
CA PHE A 264 12.08 19.14 26.40
C PHE A 264 11.55 17.70 26.36
N PRO A 265 11.27 17.10 27.53
CA PRO A 265 10.80 15.72 27.59
C PRO A 265 9.35 15.59 27.11
N TYR A 266 9.03 14.46 26.47
CA TYR A 266 7.70 14.19 25.89
C TYR A 266 6.52 14.44 26.82
N ASN A 267 6.67 14.17 28.13
CA ASN A 267 5.62 14.40 29.13
C ASN A 267 5.18 15.88 29.25
N THR A 268 5.98 16.83 28.77
CA THR A 268 5.66 18.26 28.77
C THR A 268 5.08 18.78 27.45
N LEU A 269 4.96 17.93 26.42
CA LEU A 269 4.47 18.32 25.09
C LEU A 269 3.05 18.92 25.13
N ALA A 270 2.16 18.37 25.95
CA ALA A 270 0.82 18.93 26.14
C ALA A 270 0.86 20.35 26.72
N GLN A 271 1.81 20.61 27.63
CA GLN A 271 1.99 21.95 28.23
C GLN A 271 2.56 22.93 27.21
N PHE A 272 3.48 22.47 26.36
CA PHE A 272 4.02 23.23 25.24
C PHE A 272 2.89 23.70 24.30
N TYR A 273 2.03 22.79 23.83
CA TYR A 273 0.90 23.16 22.95
C TYR A 273 -0.08 24.13 23.63
N ALA A 274 -0.38 23.91 24.91
CA ALA A 274 -1.26 24.79 25.67
C ALA A 274 -0.66 26.21 25.86
N LYS A 275 0.65 26.31 26.06
CA LYS A 275 1.36 27.61 26.18
C LYS A 275 1.38 28.35 24.85
N MET A 276 1.68 27.65 23.75
CA MET A 276 1.66 28.21 22.40
C MET A 276 0.25 28.71 22.04
N GLY A 277 -0.78 27.86 22.19
CA GLY A 277 -2.16 28.23 21.87
C GLY A 277 -2.67 29.41 22.70
N ARG A 278 -2.34 29.46 24.00
CA ARG A 278 -2.67 30.62 24.86
C ARG A 278 -1.96 31.90 24.42
N ALA A 279 -0.71 31.82 23.99
CA ALA A 279 0.01 32.99 23.50
C ALA A 279 -0.64 33.50 22.20
N LEU A 280 -0.94 32.60 21.26
CA LEU A 280 -1.58 32.96 19.99
C LEU A 280 -2.97 33.59 20.17
N ASN A 281 -3.81 33.01 21.02
CA ASN A 281 -5.14 33.55 21.27
C ASN A 281 -5.09 34.93 21.96
N LYS A 282 -4.14 35.15 22.90
CA LYS A 282 -3.91 36.49 23.48
C LYS A 282 -3.42 37.51 22.46
N GLY A 283 -2.66 37.06 21.46
CA GLY A 283 -2.18 37.89 20.36
C GLY A 283 -3.31 38.44 19.48
N VAL A 284 -4.39 37.68 19.34
CA VAL A 284 -5.58 38.09 18.61
C VAL A 284 -6.42 39.08 19.42
N GLU A 285 -6.52 38.91 20.73
CA GLU A 285 -7.29 39.80 21.64
C GLU A 285 -6.67 41.19 21.85
N ARG A 286 -5.37 41.37 21.56
CA ARG A 286 -4.61 42.59 21.89
C ARG A 286 -4.40 43.56 20.71
N LYS A 287 -5.08 43.33 19.59
CA LYS A 287 -5.12 44.28 18.47
C LYS A 287 -6.20 45.35 18.65
#